data_AF-A0A1D2R0Z0-F1
#
_entry.id   AF-A0A1D2R0Z0-F1
#
_cell.length_a   1.000
_cell.length_b   1.000
_cell.length_c   1.000
_cell.angle_alpha   90.00
_cell.angle_beta   90.00
_cell.angle_gamma   90.00
#
_symmetry.space_group_name_H-M   'P 1'
#
loop_
_entity.id
_entity.type
_entity.pdbx_description
1 polymer ?
#
loop_
_entity_poly.entity_id
_entity_poly.type
_entity_poly.pdbx_seq_one_letter_code
_entity_poly.pdbx_strand_id
1 'polypeptide(L)'
;MVKLILYTGTLCPKCPKARDVVREAAKELGLIEGKDFVEKLIDGQNVAPGSVQELDGCRMHIVGSEDEISADKTPAVVGGEDLMIEALTHQIASTPAILIDDELAFVGDAPGKEELISALRGK
;
A
#
# COMPACT_ATOMS: atom_id res chain seq x y z
N MET A 1 12.49 8.66 9.83
CA MET A 1 12.35 7.55 8.85
C MET A 1 10.88 7.54 8.52
N VAL A 2 10.51 7.79 7.28
CA VAL A 2 9.09 7.87 6.89
C VAL A 2 8.61 6.49 6.48
N LYS A 3 7.52 6.01 7.08
CA LYS A 3 6.88 4.75 6.69
C LYS A 3 5.62 5.05 5.89
N LEU A 4 5.56 4.59 4.64
CA LEU A 4 4.39 4.75 3.79
C LEU A 4 3.62 3.45 3.69
N ILE A 5 2.33 3.49 4.01
CA ILE A 5 1.43 2.34 3.93
C ILE A 5 0.27 2.69 3.00
N LEU A 6 0.13 1.94 1.91
CA LEU A 6 -0.97 2.09 0.97
C LEU A 6 -1.99 0.99 1.21
N TYR A 7 -3.21 1.36 1.59
CA TYR A 7 -4.35 0.46 1.67
C TYR A 7 -5.13 0.48 0.35
N THR A 8 -5.25 -0.70 -0.27
CA THR A 8 -6.03 -0.90 -1.50
C THR A 8 -7.15 -1.92 -1.30
N GLY A 9 -8.14 -1.86 -2.18
CA GLY A 9 -9.27 -2.79 -2.22
C GLY A 9 -9.47 -3.32 -3.63
N THR A 10 -9.79 -4.61 -3.74
CA THR A 10 -10.04 -5.33 -5.01
C THR A 10 -11.24 -4.79 -5.78
N LEU A 11 -12.22 -4.20 -5.08
CA LEU A 11 -13.46 -3.66 -5.64
C LEU A 11 -13.41 -2.16 -6.01
N CYS A 12 -12.29 -1.47 -5.77
CA CYS A 12 -12.22 -0.02 -5.89
C CYS A 12 -11.65 0.44 -7.25
N PRO A 13 -12.40 1.22 -8.05
CA PRO A 13 -11.95 1.67 -9.38
C PRO A 13 -10.79 2.67 -9.32
N LYS A 14 -10.54 3.29 -8.17
CA LYS A 14 -9.48 4.31 -7.97
C LYS A 14 -8.16 3.73 -7.45
N CYS A 15 -8.12 2.47 -7.03
CA CYS A 15 -6.91 1.81 -6.53
C CYS A 15 -5.73 1.76 -7.50
N PRO A 16 -5.90 1.47 -8.81
CA PRO A 16 -4.75 1.43 -9.73
C PRO A 16 -4.02 2.77 -9.80
N LYS A 17 -4.75 3.89 -9.76
CA LYS A 17 -4.18 5.24 -9.76
C LYS A 17 -3.33 5.50 -8.50
N ALA A 18 -3.83 5.11 -7.32
CA ALA A 18 -3.08 5.28 -6.07
C ALA A 18 -1.78 4.47 -6.09
N ARG A 19 -1.85 3.22 -6.57
CA ARG A 19 -0.71 2.32 -6.63
C ARG A 19 0.40 2.85 -7.53
N ASP A 20 0.03 3.42 -8.68
CA ASP A 20 0.97 4.03 -9.61
C ASP A 20 1.67 5.24 -9.00
N VAL A 21 0.88 6.20 -8.46
CA VAL A 21 1.40 7.41 -7.82
C VAL A 21 2.35 7.09 -6.66
N VAL A 22 1.97 6.14 -5.81
CA VAL A 22 2.77 5.74 -4.65
C VAL A 22 4.09 5.09 -5.08
N ARG A 23 4.07 4.22 -6.10
CA ARG A 23 5.28 3.59 -6.62
C ARG A 23 6.21 4.59 -7.30
N GLU A 24 5.66 5.56 -8.04
CA GLU A 24 6.45 6.63 -8.63
C GLU A 24 7.11 7.49 -7.54
N ALA A 25 6.34 7.91 -6.53
CA ALA A 25 6.87 8.68 -5.40
C ALA A 25 7.93 7.89 -4.63
N ALA A 26 7.70 6.59 -4.40
CA ALA A 26 8.67 5.71 -3.75
C ALA A 26 9.97 5.58 -4.55
N LYS A 27 9.89 5.42 -5.88
CA LYS A 27 11.07 5.41 -6.75
C LYS A 27 11.84 6.73 -6.72
N GLU A 28 11.13 7.86 -6.75
CA GLU A 28 11.75 9.20 -6.75
C GLU A 28 12.45 9.50 -5.41
N LEU A 29 11.90 8.98 -4.30
CA LEU A 29 12.47 9.10 -2.95
C LEU A 29 13.46 7.99 -2.58
N GLY A 30 13.59 6.94 -3.42
CA GLY A 30 14.44 5.78 -3.14
C GLY A 30 13.95 4.89 -1.99
N LEU A 31 12.64 4.86 -1.74
CA LEU A 31 12.02 4.03 -0.69
C LEU A 31 12.04 2.56 -1.09
N ILE A 32 12.29 1.68 -0.11
CA ILE A 32 12.37 0.23 -0.32
C ILE A 32 11.04 -0.41 0.11
N GLU A 33 10.40 -1.18 -0.77
CA GLU A 33 9.19 -1.92 -0.41
C GLU A 33 9.53 -2.97 0.67
N GLY A 34 8.70 -3.05 1.72
CA GLY A 34 8.93 -3.90 2.90
C GLY A 34 9.64 -3.21 4.06
N LYS A 35 10.31 -2.10 3.80
CA LYS A 35 11.03 -1.35 4.83
C LYS A 35 10.45 0.04 5.04
N ASP A 36 10.39 0.82 3.96
CA ASP A 36 9.91 2.20 3.98
C ASP A 36 8.53 2.32 3.30
N PHE A 37 8.17 1.38 2.43
CA PHE A 37 6.88 1.35 1.73
C PHE A 37 6.20 -0.03 1.84
N VAL A 38 4.90 -0.08 2.16
CA VAL A 38 4.12 -1.33 2.22
C VAL A 38 2.75 -1.13 1.60
N GLU A 39 2.32 -2.04 0.73
CA GLU A 39 0.93 -2.09 0.23
C GLU A 39 0.14 -3.16 0.99
N LYS A 40 -1.06 -2.83 1.45
CA LYS A 40 -1.95 -3.69 2.26
C LYS A 40 -3.33 -3.81 1.61
N LEU A 41 -3.86 -5.03 1.52
CA LEU A 41 -5.21 -5.29 1.01
C LEU A 41 -6.22 -5.36 2.14
N ILE A 42 -7.18 -4.42 2.19
CA ILE A 42 -8.25 -4.48 3.20
C ILE A 42 -9.18 -5.67 3.00
N ASP A 43 -9.39 -6.08 1.74
CA ASP A 43 -10.21 -7.25 1.34
C ASP A 43 -9.31 -8.48 1.10
N GLY A 44 -8.18 -8.54 1.81
CA GLY A 44 -7.14 -9.56 1.64
C GLY A 44 -7.55 -10.97 2.08
N GLN A 45 -8.75 -11.17 2.64
CA GLN A 45 -9.26 -12.47 3.10
C GLN A 45 -9.29 -13.53 1.99
N ASN A 46 -9.40 -13.09 0.73
CA ASN A 46 -9.46 -13.98 -0.43
C ASN A 46 -8.09 -14.32 -1.05
N VAL A 47 -7.00 -13.78 -0.52
CA VAL A 47 -5.64 -14.01 -1.05
C VAL A 47 -4.80 -14.79 -0.05
N ALA A 48 -4.19 -15.90 -0.44
CA ALA A 48 -3.35 -16.68 0.48
C ALA A 48 -1.94 -16.04 0.61
N PRO A 49 -1.45 -15.79 1.84
CA PRO A 49 -0.08 -15.30 2.05
C PRO A 49 0.93 -16.36 1.60
N GLY A 50 2.05 -15.90 1.03
CA GLY A 50 3.08 -16.75 0.44
C GLY A 50 2.83 -17.17 -1.02
N SER A 51 1.78 -16.65 -1.66
CA SER A 51 1.44 -16.93 -3.06
C SER A 51 1.64 -15.70 -3.96
N VAL A 52 1.88 -15.92 -5.26
CA VAL A 52 1.92 -14.84 -6.25
C VAL A 52 0.54 -14.71 -6.90
N GLN A 53 -0.11 -13.56 -6.72
CA GLN A 53 -1.40 -13.23 -7.33
C GLN A 53 -1.22 -12.22 -8.45
N GLU A 54 -2.04 -12.32 -9.50
CA GLU A 54 -2.10 -11.29 -10.54
C GLU A 54 -3.14 -10.23 -10.15
N LEU A 55 -2.66 -9.05 -9.75
CA LEU A 55 -3.50 -7.91 -9.37
C LEU A 55 -3.30 -6.79 -10.38
N ASP A 56 -4.36 -6.48 -11.13
CA ASP A 56 -4.36 -5.38 -12.10
C ASP A 56 -3.26 -5.58 -13.17
N GLY A 57 -3.18 -6.81 -13.72
CA GLY A 57 -2.21 -7.21 -14.76
C GLY A 57 -0.74 -7.32 -14.30
N CYS A 58 -0.47 -7.13 -13.00
CA CYS A 58 0.86 -7.25 -12.41
C CYS A 58 0.90 -8.44 -11.45
N ARG A 59 1.95 -9.26 -11.56
CA ARG A 59 2.24 -10.34 -10.60
C ARG A 59 2.77 -9.72 -9.31
N MET A 60 2.08 -9.96 -8.20
CA MET A 60 2.43 -9.47 -6.88
C MET A 60 2.59 -10.61 -5.90
N HIS A 61 3.62 -10.52 -5.06
CA HIS A 61 3.85 -11.47 -4.00
C HIS A 61 2.95 -11.11 -2.81
N ILE A 62 1.99 -11.98 -2.49
CA ILE A 62 1.20 -11.83 -1.28
C ILE A 62 2.06 -12.32 -0.11
N VAL A 63 2.24 -11.47 0.89
CA VAL A 63 2.94 -11.80 2.13
C VAL A 63 1.98 -11.67 3.31
N GLY A 64 2.19 -12.44 4.38
CA GLY A 64 1.37 -12.31 5.59
C GLY A 64 1.77 -11.11 6.44
N SER A 65 2.99 -10.61 6.26
CA SER A 65 3.54 -9.51 7.06
C SER A 65 4.58 -8.71 6.29
N GLU A 66 4.76 -7.44 6.65
CA GLU A 66 5.78 -6.56 6.06
C GLU A 66 7.20 -7.09 6.21
N ASP A 67 7.50 -7.82 7.29
CA ASP A 67 8.80 -8.45 7.56
C ASP A 67 9.20 -9.50 6.50
N GLU A 68 8.23 -10.10 5.80
CA GLU A 68 8.50 -11.06 4.73
C GLU A 68 8.84 -10.40 3.39
N ILE A 69 8.59 -9.09 3.27
CA ILE A 69 8.86 -8.33 2.05
C ILE A 69 10.36 -8.04 1.98
N SER A 70 11.02 -8.70 1.04
CA SER A 70 12.42 -8.45 0.69
C SER A 70 12.49 -7.88 -0.71
N ALA A 71 13.56 -7.12 -1.03
CA ALA A 71 13.77 -6.52 -2.35
C ALA A 71 13.72 -7.52 -3.52
N ASP A 72 13.92 -8.82 -3.26
CA ASP A 72 13.84 -9.91 -4.25
C ASP A 72 12.39 -10.39 -4.51
N LYS A 73 11.43 -10.03 -3.66
CA LYS A 73 10.01 -10.42 -3.71
C LYS A 73 9.09 -9.24 -4.04
N THR A 74 9.61 -8.17 -4.64
CA THR A 74 8.81 -7.01 -5.01
C THR A 74 8.37 -7.07 -6.48
N PRO A 75 7.17 -6.58 -6.82
CA PRO A 75 6.21 -5.93 -5.92
C PRO A 75 5.49 -6.92 -4.98
N ALA A 76 5.39 -6.54 -3.71
CA ALA A 76 4.72 -7.34 -2.68
C ALA A 76 3.50 -6.59 -2.11
N VAL A 77 2.51 -7.35 -1.68
CA VAL A 77 1.30 -6.84 -1.04
C VAL A 77 1.02 -7.68 0.20
N VAL A 78 0.74 -7.04 1.31
CA VAL A 78 0.28 -7.71 2.52
C VAL A 78 -1.19 -8.09 2.35
N GLY A 79 -1.47 -9.38 2.44
CA GLY A 79 -2.80 -9.97 2.33
C GLY A 79 -2.81 -11.35 2.99
N GLY A 80 -3.98 -11.98 3.11
CA GLY A 80 -4.13 -13.21 3.89
C GLY A 80 -5.10 -13.12 5.05
N GLU A 81 -5.35 -11.90 5.52
CA GLU A 81 -6.24 -11.61 6.63
C GLU A 81 -7.10 -10.40 6.30
N ASP A 82 -8.19 -10.22 7.06
CA ASP A 82 -9.05 -9.06 6.94
C ASP A 82 -8.37 -7.85 7.60
N LEU A 83 -7.67 -7.04 6.81
CA LEU A 83 -7.03 -5.81 7.29
C LEU A 83 -8.05 -4.67 7.49
N MET A 84 -9.35 -4.95 7.36
CA MET A 84 -10.42 -3.95 7.56
C MET A 84 -10.41 -3.40 8.99
N ILE A 85 -10.20 -4.24 10.01
CA ILE A 85 -10.16 -3.80 11.41
C ILE A 85 -8.95 -2.89 11.66
N GLU A 86 -7.79 -3.24 11.10
CA GLU A 86 -6.58 -2.42 11.15
C GLU A 86 -6.82 -1.07 10.45
N ALA A 87 -7.38 -1.11 9.24
CA ALA A 87 -7.71 0.07 8.46
C ALA A 87 -8.67 1.02 9.24
N LEU A 88 -9.71 0.47 9.87
CA LEU A 88 -10.64 1.25 10.70
C LEU A 88 -9.96 1.88 11.92
N THR A 89 -8.96 1.21 12.51
CA THR A 89 -8.14 1.77 13.61
C THR A 89 -7.42 3.04 13.15
N HIS A 90 -6.97 3.06 11.90
CA HIS A 90 -6.36 4.24 11.26
C HIS A 90 -7.39 5.22 10.66
N GLN A 91 -8.68 5.10 11.00
CA GLN A 91 -9.77 5.92 10.48
C GLN A 91 -9.96 5.82 8.96
N ILE A 92 -9.51 4.73 8.35
CA ILE A 92 -9.70 4.45 6.94
C ILE A 92 -11.14 3.95 6.75
N ALA A 93 -12.01 4.86 6.31
CA ALA A 93 -13.39 4.54 6.00
C ALA A 93 -13.57 3.95 4.58
N SER A 94 -12.62 4.22 3.68
CA SER A 94 -12.70 3.89 2.25
C SER A 94 -11.31 3.71 1.64
N THR A 95 -11.19 2.83 0.65
CA THR A 95 -9.98 2.69 -0.19
C THR A 95 -10.10 3.45 -1.52
N PRO A 96 -8.98 3.92 -2.10
CA PRO A 96 -7.61 3.82 -1.59
C PRO A 96 -7.34 4.77 -0.43
N ALA A 97 -6.45 4.38 0.48
CA ALA A 97 -5.99 5.23 1.57
C ALA A 97 -4.48 5.11 1.76
N ILE A 98 -3.83 6.22 2.10
CA ILE A 98 -2.37 6.30 2.25
C ILE A 98 -2.08 6.82 3.65
N LEU A 99 -1.28 6.06 4.37
CA LEU A 99 -0.69 6.45 5.64
C LEU A 99 0.77 6.84 5.44
N ILE A 100 1.19 7.91 6.10
CA ILE A 100 2.57 8.36 6.15
C ILE A 100 2.91 8.53 7.63
N ASP A 101 3.89 7.77 8.10
CA ASP A 101 4.32 7.77 9.51
C ASP A 101 3.18 7.40 10.48
N ASP A 102 2.40 6.37 10.11
CA ASP A 102 1.19 5.92 10.83
C ASP A 102 0.02 6.92 10.83
N GLU A 103 0.21 8.12 10.28
CA GLU A 103 -0.82 9.13 10.14
C GLU A 103 -1.53 9.02 8.79
N LEU A 104 -2.87 9.04 8.83
CA LEU A 104 -3.71 9.05 7.63
C LEU A 104 -3.46 10.34 6.84
N ALA A 105 -2.76 10.24 5.72
CA ALA A 105 -2.48 11.35 4.84
C ALA A 105 -3.58 11.53 3.79
N PHE A 106 -4.08 10.42 3.23
CA PHE A 106 -5.08 10.45 2.17
C PHE A 106 -6.09 9.30 2.33
N VAL A 107 -7.37 9.55 2.01
CA VAL A 107 -8.45 8.55 2.10
C VAL A 107 -9.49 8.78 1.01
N GLY A 108 -9.94 7.72 0.35
CA GLY A 108 -11.01 7.73 -0.64
C GLY A 108 -10.64 8.31 -2.03
N ASP A 109 -9.49 8.97 -2.15
CA ASP A 109 -8.93 9.41 -3.42
C ASP A 109 -7.40 9.34 -3.42
N ALA A 110 -6.84 9.08 -4.61
CA ALA A 110 -5.40 9.00 -4.80
C ALA A 110 -4.86 10.43 -5.01
N PRO A 111 -3.93 10.92 -4.17
CA PRO A 111 -3.29 12.21 -4.40
C PRO A 111 -2.52 12.23 -5.73
N GLY A 112 -2.14 13.42 -6.17
CA GLY A 112 -1.12 13.55 -7.21
C GLY A 112 0.26 13.15 -6.70
N LYS A 113 1.17 12.85 -7.62
CA LYS A 113 2.58 12.54 -7.31
C LYS A 113 3.24 13.63 -6.46
N GLU A 114 3.10 14.88 -6.87
CA GLU A 114 3.72 16.03 -6.20
C GLU A 114 3.18 16.25 -4.77
N GLU A 115 1.88 16.04 -4.58
CA GLU A 115 1.23 16.14 -3.27
C GLU A 115 1.75 15.06 -2.32
N LEU A 116 1.85 13.81 -2.80
CA LEU A 116 2.36 12.69 -2.00
C LEU A 116 3.83 12.90 -1.62
N ILE A 117 4.66 13.33 -2.56
CA ILE A 117 6.07 13.63 -2.30
C ILE A 117 6.22 14.79 -1.32
N SER A 118 5.40 15.83 -1.46
CA SER A 118 5.41 16.96 -0.52
C SER A 118 5.01 16.53 0.89
N ALA A 119 4.01 15.65 1.02
CA ALA A 119 3.61 15.08 2.30
C ALA A 119 4.72 14.22 2.93
N LEU A 120 5.44 13.44 2.12
CA LEU A 120 6.58 12.63 2.57
C LEU A 120 7.80 13.46 2.97
N ARG A 121 8.04 14.60 2.30
CA ARG A 121 9.16 15.50 2.60
C ARG A 121 8.86 16.48 3.74
N GLY A 122 7.59 16.72 4.03
CA GLY A 122 7.12 17.63 5.08
C GLY A 122 7.11 17.03 6.49
N LYS A 123 7.39 15.72 6.61
CA LYS A 123 7.52 14.97 7.87
C LYS A 123 9.00 14.64 8.11
#